data_AF-A0A819A9E2-F1
#
_entry.id   AF-A0A819A9E2-F1
#
_cell.length_a   1.000
_cell.length_b   1.000
_cell.length_c   1.000
_cell.angle_alpha   90.00
_cell.angle_beta   90.00
_cell.angle_gamma   90.00
#
_symmetry.space_group_name_H-M   'P 1'
#
loop_
_entity.id
_entity.type
_entity.pdbx_description
1 polymer ?
#
loop_
_entity_poly.entity_id
_entity_poly.type
_entity_poly.pdbx_seq_one_letter_code
_entity_poly.pdbx_strand_id
1 'polypeptide(L)'
;MIKSKNSRDDSSDEEQDASVNESSDTKPKTIFGVTSVVDDTYRFFLGKDYSNYYQKDFESIEKFDEDYIDRKLVPRMPWHDEILVVSGEAARDCARHFIQRWNIHKVIFLFF
;
A
#
# COMPACT_ATOMS: atom_id res chain seq x y z
N MET A 1 7.73 -55.31 -36.72
CA MET A 1 6.96 -56.31 -35.93
C MET A 1 5.74 -55.59 -35.37
N ILE A 2 4.56 -55.88 -35.92
CA ILE A 2 3.28 -55.18 -35.66
C ILE A 2 2.47 -56.00 -34.65
N LYS A 3 1.90 -55.35 -33.63
CA LYS A 3 0.61 -55.68 -32.96
C LYS A 3 0.00 -54.35 -32.49
N SER A 4 -1.09 -53.85 -33.07
CA SER A 4 -2.50 -54.31 -33.00
C SER A 4 -3.28 -53.55 -31.91
N LYS A 5 -4.39 -52.95 -32.34
CA LYS A 5 -5.31 -52.05 -31.63
C LYS A 5 -6.21 -52.76 -30.61
N ASN A 6 -6.82 -51.98 -29.70
CA ASN A 6 -8.21 -52.13 -29.20
C ASN A 6 -8.62 -50.76 -28.61
N SER A 7 -9.57 -50.00 -29.22
CA SER A 7 -11.05 -50.04 -29.09
C SER A 7 -11.53 -49.51 -27.71
N ARG A 8 -11.98 -48.25 -27.62
CA ARG A 8 -13.36 -47.71 -27.75
C ARG A 8 -14.15 -47.73 -26.42
N ASP A 9 -15.02 -46.71 -26.29
CA ASP A 9 -16.13 -46.46 -25.34
C ASP A 9 -15.80 -45.26 -24.40
N ASP A 10 -16.20 -44.01 -24.66
CA ASP A 10 -17.53 -43.37 -24.84
C ASP A 10 -18.27 -43.12 -23.51
N SER A 11 -18.27 -41.87 -23.02
CA SER A 11 -19.43 -41.23 -22.37
C SER A 11 -19.15 -39.76 -21.97
N SER A 12 -20.11 -38.93 -22.35
CA SER A 12 -20.40 -37.50 -22.18
C SER A 12 -20.33 -36.87 -20.78
N ASP A 13 -19.93 -35.60 -20.78
CA ASP A 13 -20.47 -34.41 -20.09
C ASP A 13 -20.91 -34.48 -18.61
N GLU A 14 -20.20 -33.72 -17.75
CA GLU A 14 -20.83 -32.81 -16.78
C GLU A 14 -19.94 -31.56 -16.60
N GLU A 15 -20.43 -30.40 -17.07
CA GLU A 15 -20.14 -29.10 -16.47
C GLU A 15 -20.61 -29.14 -15.01
N GLN A 16 -19.74 -28.75 -14.07
CA GLN A 16 -20.19 -28.39 -12.73
C GLN A 16 -19.72 -26.99 -12.36
N ASP A 17 -20.74 -26.20 -12.06
CA ASP A 17 -20.76 -24.78 -11.84
C ASP A 17 -20.07 -24.33 -10.55
N ALA A 18 -19.74 -23.03 -10.57
CA ALA A 18 -19.51 -22.14 -9.45
C ALA A 18 -19.83 -22.66 -8.03
N SER A 19 -18.78 -22.92 -7.24
CA SER A 19 -18.84 -22.72 -5.79
C SER A 19 -18.15 -21.40 -5.44
N VAL A 20 -18.97 -20.37 -5.27
CA VAL A 20 -18.62 -19.15 -4.54
C VAL A 20 -18.07 -19.58 -3.19
N ASN A 21 -16.77 -19.43 -2.97
CA ASN A 21 -16.19 -19.63 -1.65
C ASN A 21 -16.68 -18.51 -0.74
N GLU A 22 -17.68 -18.87 0.04
CA GLU A 22 -18.31 -18.11 1.10
C GLU A 22 -17.23 -17.53 2.03
N SER A 23 -17.30 -16.22 2.22
CA SER A 23 -16.40 -15.43 3.05
C SER A 23 -16.30 -16.02 4.46
N SER A 24 -15.10 -16.49 4.84
CA SER A 24 -14.79 -16.76 6.23
C SER A 24 -14.95 -15.46 7.02
N ASP A 25 -15.93 -15.45 7.92
CA ASP A 25 -16.24 -14.39 8.88
C ASP A 25 -15.04 -14.16 9.83
N THR A 26 -14.03 -13.45 9.34
CA THR A 26 -12.93 -12.94 10.16
C THR A 26 -13.43 -11.72 10.90
N LYS A 27 -13.85 -11.94 12.16
CA LYS A 27 -14.20 -10.87 13.10
C LYS A 27 -13.18 -9.73 13.02
N PRO A 28 -13.62 -8.47 12.94
CA PRO A 28 -12.73 -7.33 12.79
C PRO A 28 -11.78 -7.25 13.97
N LYS A 29 -10.48 -7.36 13.70
CA LYS A 29 -9.43 -7.15 14.71
C LYS A 29 -9.15 -5.65 14.78
N THR A 30 -9.55 -5.03 15.88
CA THR A 30 -9.21 -3.64 16.18
C THR A 30 -7.72 -3.57 16.52
N ILE A 31 -6.94 -2.89 15.69
CA ILE A 31 -5.57 -2.48 15.99
C ILE A 31 -5.55 -0.95 15.95
N PHE A 32 -5.17 -0.30 17.06
CA PHE A 32 -5.14 1.16 17.20
C PHE A 32 -6.44 1.89 16.82
N GLY A 33 -7.60 1.33 17.16
CA GLY A 33 -8.90 1.99 16.95
C GLY A 33 -9.39 2.01 15.50
N VAL A 34 -8.65 1.41 14.57
CA VAL A 34 -9.08 1.25 13.17
C VAL A 34 -9.67 -0.15 13.01
N THR A 35 -10.97 -0.22 12.67
CA THR A 35 -11.62 -1.45 12.22
C THR A 35 -11.44 -1.59 10.72
N SER A 36 -10.36 -2.26 10.32
CA SER A 36 -10.17 -2.67 8.94
C SER A 36 -10.82 -4.05 8.74
N VAL A 37 -11.93 -4.11 8.00
CA VAL A 37 -12.38 -5.35 7.35
C VAL A 37 -11.44 -5.58 6.18
N VAL A 38 -10.23 -6.10 6.40
CA VAL A 38 -9.28 -6.22 5.28
C VAL A 38 -8.34 -7.40 5.49
N ASP A 39 -8.24 -8.21 4.43
CA ASP A 39 -7.22 -9.24 4.21
C ASP A 39 -5.88 -8.90 4.86
N ASP A 40 -5.26 -9.91 5.47
CA ASP A 40 -3.93 -9.84 6.09
C ASP A 40 -2.79 -9.36 5.14
N THR A 41 -3.10 -9.17 3.85
CA THR A 41 -2.20 -8.79 2.76
C THR A 41 -1.84 -7.30 2.72
N TYR A 42 -2.56 -6.39 3.38
CA TYR A 42 -2.36 -4.93 3.23
C TYR A 42 -1.93 -4.18 4.51
N ARG A 43 -1.31 -4.86 5.46
CA ARG A 43 -1.01 -4.31 6.80
C ARG A 43 0.04 -3.18 6.86
N PHE A 44 0.86 -2.97 5.84
CA PHE A 44 2.03 -2.08 5.93
C PHE A 44 1.78 -0.63 5.49
N PHE A 45 0.82 -0.40 4.60
CA PHE A 45 0.54 0.92 4.02
C PHE A 45 -0.94 1.18 4.12
N LEU A 46 -1.37 2.02 5.07
CA LEU A 46 -2.78 2.26 5.38
C LEU A 46 -3.29 3.52 4.69
N GLY A 47 -4.53 3.49 4.18
CA GLY A 47 -5.15 4.64 3.55
C GLY A 47 -4.27 5.27 2.48
N LYS A 48 -4.02 6.57 2.63
CA LYS A 48 -3.21 7.37 1.69
C LYS A 48 -1.73 6.95 1.63
N ASP A 49 -1.20 6.20 2.59
CA ASP A 49 0.18 5.67 2.51
C ASP A 49 0.34 4.64 1.37
N TYR A 50 -0.75 4.04 0.90
CA TYR A 50 -0.74 3.24 -0.31
C TYR A 50 -0.89 4.15 -1.52
N SER A 51 0.23 4.47 -2.17
CA SER A 51 0.28 5.47 -3.23
C SER A 51 0.96 4.97 -4.51
N ASN A 52 0.55 5.56 -5.63
CA ASN A 52 1.23 5.45 -6.92
C ASN A 52 1.11 6.79 -7.66
N TYR A 53 2.15 7.63 -7.54
CA TYR A 53 2.16 9.00 -8.07
C TYR A 53 2.09 9.09 -9.59
N TYR A 54 2.39 8.00 -10.32
CA TYR A 54 2.19 7.97 -11.77
C TYR A 54 0.72 7.79 -12.14
N GLN A 55 -0.06 7.10 -11.31
CA GLN A 55 -1.48 6.89 -11.57
C GLN A 55 -2.35 8.03 -11.06
N LYS A 56 -2.12 8.46 -9.82
CA LYS A 56 -2.95 9.49 -9.18
C LYS A 56 -2.18 10.21 -8.07
N ASP A 57 -2.32 11.52 -8.03
CA ASP A 57 -1.80 12.35 -6.93
C ASP A 57 -2.76 12.34 -5.74
N PHE A 58 -2.30 12.83 -4.58
CA PHE A 58 -3.10 12.86 -3.37
C PHE A 58 -4.36 13.73 -3.53
N GLU A 59 -5.49 13.20 -3.06
CA GLU A 59 -6.75 13.92 -2.96
C GLU A 59 -7.36 13.73 -1.57
N SER A 60 -8.17 14.70 -1.14
CA SER A 60 -8.92 14.64 0.11
C SER A 60 -8.05 14.28 1.33
N ILE A 61 -6.98 15.06 1.54
CA ILE A 61 -5.94 14.84 2.57
C ILE A 61 -6.53 14.78 4.00
N GLU A 62 -7.64 15.49 4.24
CA GLU A 62 -8.39 15.46 5.50
C GLU A 62 -8.83 14.03 5.90
N LYS A 63 -8.98 13.14 4.90
CA LYS A 63 -9.35 11.73 5.07
C LYS A 63 -8.15 10.82 4.89
N PHE A 64 -7.21 10.88 5.83
CA PHE A 64 -5.91 10.21 5.73
C PHE A 64 -5.99 8.68 5.76
N ASP A 65 -7.04 8.12 6.36
CA ASP A 65 -7.26 6.69 6.55
C ASP A 65 -8.00 6.00 5.40
N GLU A 66 -8.63 6.77 4.51
CA GLU A 66 -9.33 6.26 3.32
C GLU A 66 -8.36 6.09 2.13
N ASP A 67 -8.45 4.95 1.46
CA ASP A 67 -7.74 4.73 0.19
C ASP A 67 -8.28 5.67 -0.90
N TYR A 68 -7.38 6.13 -1.78
CA TYR A 68 -7.73 6.97 -2.94
C TYR A 68 -7.49 6.27 -4.28
N ILE A 69 -6.91 5.07 -4.23
CA ILE A 69 -6.65 4.18 -5.36
C ILE A 69 -7.11 2.76 -5.00
N ASP A 70 -7.66 2.03 -5.96
CA ASP A 70 -8.06 0.63 -5.77
C ASP A 70 -6.83 -0.29 -5.78
N ARG A 71 -6.53 -0.87 -4.61
CA ARG A 71 -5.37 -1.74 -4.37
C ARG A 71 -5.39 -3.04 -5.18
N LYS A 72 -6.57 -3.49 -5.63
CA LYS A 72 -6.71 -4.72 -6.43
C LYS A 72 -6.30 -4.50 -7.89
N LEU A 73 -6.35 -3.26 -8.36
CA LEU A 73 -6.12 -2.89 -9.76
C LEU A 73 -4.80 -2.17 -9.95
N VAL A 74 -4.44 -1.27 -9.03
CA VAL A 74 -3.24 -0.44 -9.12
C VAL A 74 -2.27 -0.86 -8.03
N PRO A 75 -1.12 -1.47 -8.38
CA PRO A 75 -0.08 -1.72 -7.40
C PRO A 75 0.51 -0.39 -6.93
N ARG A 76 0.91 -0.33 -5.65
CA ARG A 76 1.70 0.80 -5.15
C ARG A 76 2.97 0.97 -5.95
N MET A 77 3.46 2.20 -6.02
CA MET A 77 4.81 2.46 -6.48
C MET A 77 5.80 2.22 -5.32
N PRO A 78 6.85 1.39 -5.50
CA PRO A 78 7.88 1.25 -4.48
C PRO A 78 8.65 2.55 -4.29
N TRP A 79 9.07 2.80 -3.05
CA TRP A 79 9.93 3.93 -2.70
C TRP A 79 11.28 3.37 -2.29
N HIS A 80 12.35 3.84 -2.93
CA HIS A 80 13.72 3.46 -2.63
C HIS A 80 14.50 4.73 -2.33
N ASP A 81 15.06 4.80 -1.12
CA ASP A 81 15.76 5.98 -0.61
C ASP A 81 16.84 5.54 0.38
N GLU A 82 17.87 6.37 0.52
CA GLU A 82 18.97 6.15 1.45
C GLU A 82 19.01 7.27 2.49
N ILE A 83 19.05 6.89 3.76
CA ILE A 83 19.04 7.85 4.88
C ILE A 83 20.23 7.54 5.78
N LEU A 84 20.91 8.60 6.24
CA LEU A 84 21.99 8.53 7.22
C LEU A 84 21.61 9.30 8.49
N VAL A 85 22.14 8.84 9.62
CA VAL A 85 21.97 9.50 10.92
C VAL A 85 23.34 9.97 11.41
N VAL A 86 23.46 11.26 11.69
CA VAL A 86 24.65 11.86 12.30
C VAL A 86 24.38 12.20 13.76
N SER A 87 25.42 12.14 14.59
CA SER A 87 25.37 12.47 16.01
C SER A 87 26.49 13.43 16.40
N GLY A 88 26.38 14.04 17.58
CA GLY A 88 27.42 14.95 18.10
C GLY A 88 27.48 16.28 17.34
N GLU A 89 28.69 16.75 17.03
CA GLU A 89 28.92 18.06 16.43
C GLU A 89 28.28 18.20 15.04
N ALA A 90 28.36 17.15 14.21
CA ALA A 90 27.71 17.15 12.90
C ALA A 90 26.18 17.33 12.99
N ALA A 91 25.53 16.75 14.01
CA ALA A 91 24.10 16.97 14.25
C ALA A 91 23.80 18.42 14.67
N ARG A 92 24.71 19.08 15.40
CA ARG A 92 24.59 20.51 15.75
C ARG A 92 24.70 21.40 14.51
N ASP A 93 25.49 21.00 13.52
CA ASP A 93 25.57 21.72 12.25
C ASP A 93 24.25 21.66 11.47
N CYS A 94 23.62 20.48 11.39
CA CYS A 94 22.27 20.34 10.83
C CYS A 94 21.24 21.19 11.60
N ALA A 95 21.31 21.21 12.93
CA ALA A 95 20.43 22.04 13.75
C ALA A 95 20.64 23.54 13.50
N ARG A 96 21.90 23.98 13.33
CA ARG A 96 22.20 25.39 13.01
C ARG A 96 21.64 25.81 11.66
N HIS A 97 21.77 24.94 10.64
CA HIS A 97 21.16 25.18 9.33
C HIS A 97 19.64 25.38 9.45
N PHE A 98 18.96 24.53 10.23
CA PHE A 98 17.54 24.67 10.50
C PHE A 98 17.20 26.01 11.18
N ILE A 99 17.90 26.37 12.27
CA ILE A 99 17.67 27.61 13.03
C ILE A 99 17.85 28.85 12.15
N GLN A 100 18.89 28.88 11.31
CA GLN A 100 19.13 30.00 10.40
C GLN A 100 17.95 30.19 9.43
N ARG A 101 17.49 29.12 8.78
CA ARG A 101 16.35 29.20 7.85
C ARG A 101 15.05 29.59 8.57
N TRP A 102 14.81 29.02 9.75
CA TRP A 102 13.66 29.36 10.57
C TRP A 102 13.64 30.84 10.95
N ASN A 103 14.77 31.38 11.43
CA ASN A 103 14.87 32.78 11.82
C ASN A 103 14.70 33.73 10.64
N ILE A 104 15.25 33.39 9.46
CA ILE A 104 15.04 34.18 8.24
C ILE A 104 13.55 34.25 7.89
N HIS A 105 12.83 33.12 7.90
CA HIS A 105 11.40 33.11 7.61
C HIS A 105 10.58 33.92 8.63
N LYS A 106 10.94 33.88 9.93
CA LYS A 106 10.30 34.71 10.95
C LYS A 106 10.51 36.20 10.71
N VAL A 107 11.74 36.61 10.38
CA VAL A 107 12.08 38.03 10.18
C VAL A 107 11.45 38.57 8.91
N ILE A 108 11.48 37.83 7.80
CA ILE A 108 10.82 38.24 6.56
C ILE A 108 9.31 38.44 6.78
N PHE A 109 8.67 37.58 7.57
CA PHE A 109 7.24 37.71 7.89
C PHE A 109 6.92 38.89 8.84
N LEU A 110 7.92 39.47 9.51
CA LEU A 110 7.76 40.67 10.35
C LEU A 110 7.96 41.98 9.57
N PHE A 111 8.38 41.91 8.30
CA PHE A 111 8.57 43.07 7.42
C PHE A 111 7.54 43.16 6.28
N PHE A 112 6.46 42.37 6.36
CA PHE A 112 5.26 42.49 5.53
C PHE A 112 4.03 42.76 6.38
#